data_AF-A0A7S0DIH6-F1
#
_entry.id   AF-A0A7S0DIH6-F1
#
_cell.length_a   1.000
_cell.length_b   1.000
_cell.length_c   1.000
_cell.angle_alpha   90.00
_cell.angle_beta   90.00
_cell.angle_gamma   90.00
#
_symmetry.space_group_name_H-M   'P 1'
#
loop_
_entity.id
_entity.type
_entity.pdbx_description
1 polymer ?
#
loop_
_entity_poly.entity_id
_entity_poly.type
_entity_poly.pdbx_seq_one_letter_code
_entity_poly.pdbx_strand_id
1 'polypeptide(L)'
;MCVCFVARYLQVMGERGCKPFIFLSDGVSMDVFCEMLTLAGKAKCKFNGVLCGRATWKDAVDIYARKGLKALDKWVSTKGVSNLKKLLFCLRKHATPITPSMYEKLEDSRD
;
A
#
# COMPACT_ATOMS: atom_id res chain seq x y z
N MET A 1 -10.54 -19.68 11.39
CA MET A 1 -10.55 -20.27 10.04
C MET A 1 -10.31 -19.24 8.92
N CYS A 2 -11.00 -18.10 8.90
CA CYS A 2 -10.90 -17.12 7.80
C CYS A 2 -9.51 -16.44 7.64
N VAL A 3 -8.87 -16.00 8.74
CA VAL A 3 -7.56 -15.31 8.66
C VAL A 3 -6.43 -16.23 8.16
N CYS A 4 -6.43 -17.50 8.56
CA CYS A 4 -5.44 -18.48 8.10
C CYS A 4 -5.56 -18.75 6.59
N PHE A 5 -6.79 -18.75 6.07
CA PHE A 5 -7.02 -18.90 4.63
C PHE A 5 -6.48 -17.70 3.85
N VAL A 6 -6.79 -16.47 4.29
CA VAL A 6 -6.30 -15.25 3.64
C VAL A 6 -4.77 -15.18 3.71
N ALA A 7 -4.16 -15.50 4.85
CA ALA A 7 -2.71 -15.55 4.99
C ALA A 7 -2.09 -16.58 4.03
N ARG A 8 -2.69 -17.77 3.91
CA ARG A 8 -2.21 -18.79 2.97
C ARG A 8 -2.34 -18.32 1.52
N TYR A 9 -3.44 -17.67 1.17
CA TYR A 9 -3.65 -17.11 -0.17
C TYR A 9 -2.58 -16.05 -0.51
N LEU A 10 -2.30 -15.13 0.42
CA LEU A 10 -1.26 -14.11 0.25
C LEU A 10 0.14 -14.73 0.10
N GLN A 11 0.46 -15.76 0.88
CA GLN A 11 1.70 -16.50 0.74
C GLN A 11 1.83 -17.10 -0.68
N VAL A 12 0.79 -17.82 -1.13
CA VAL A 12 0.79 -18.46 -2.46
C VAL A 12 0.89 -17.44 -3.58
N MET A 13 0.23 -16.28 -3.46
CA MET A 13 0.40 -15.18 -4.43
C MET A 13 1.84 -14.69 -4.49
N GLY A 14 2.50 -14.51 -3.34
CA GLY A 14 3.90 -14.11 -3.28
C GLY A 14 4.88 -15.16 -3.82
N GLU A 15 4.56 -16.45 -3.67
CA GLU A 15 5.37 -17.57 -4.19
C GLU A 15 5.21 -17.76 -5.70
N ARG A 16 3.99 -17.54 -6.23
CA ARG A 16 3.68 -17.72 -7.66
C ARG A 16 3.86 -16.46 -8.49
N GLY A 17 3.95 -15.29 -7.87
CA GLY A 17 4.19 -14.03 -8.57
C GLY A 17 5.57 -14.01 -9.22
N CYS A 18 5.62 -14.09 -10.54
CA CYS A 18 6.88 -14.09 -11.30
C CYS A 18 7.49 -12.68 -11.48
N LYS A 19 6.69 -11.64 -11.24
CA LYS A 19 7.05 -10.22 -11.45
C LYS A 19 6.87 -9.44 -10.15
N PRO A 20 7.69 -8.41 -9.90
CA PRO A 20 7.43 -7.46 -8.83
C PRO A 20 6.01 -6.92 -8.90
N PHE A 21 5.34 -6.84 -7.75
CA PHE A 21 3.94 -6.40 -7.66
C PHE A 21 3.71 -5.52 -6.45
N ILE A 22 2.66 -4.71 -6.54
CA ILE A 22 2.29 -3.72 -5.53
C ILE A 22 0.80 -3.85 -5.19
N PHE A 23 0.42 -3.45 -3.97
CA PHE A 23 -0.99 -3.43 -3.56
C PHE A 23 -1.63 -2.08 -3.85
N LEU A 24 -2.87 -2.10 -4.34
CA LEU A 24 -3.71 -0.92 -4.45
C LEU A 24 -4.59 -0.78 -3.21
N SER A 25 -4.78 0.46 -2.76
CA SER A 25 -5.58 0.74 -1.55
C SER A 25 -7.10 0.56 -1.73
N ASP A 26 -7.59 0.55 -2.98
CA ASP A 26 -9.00 0.49 -3.37
C ASP A 26 -10.01 1.39 -2.58
N GLY A 27 -9.52 2.44 -1.92
CA GLY A 27 -10.38 3.38 -1.19
C GLY A 27 -10.87 2.93 0.18
N VAL A 28 -10.27 1.88 0.75
CA VAL A 28 -10.38 1.60 2.20
C VAL A 28 -9.67 2.71 3.00
N SER A 29 -9.90 2.76 4.31
CA SER A 29 -9.20 3.73 5.17
C SER A 29 -7.71 3.41 5.31
N MET A 30 -6.89 4.40 5.66
CA MET A 30 -5.45 4.19 5.88
C MET A 30 -5.17 3.11 6.93
N ASP A 31 -5.96 3.05 8.00
CA ASP A 31 -5.77 2.08 9.08
C ASP A 31 -6.07 0.65 8.59
N VAL A 32 -7.19 0.45 7.87
CA VAL A 32 -7.52 -0.85 7.26
C VAL A 32 -6.45 -1.26 6.24
N PHE A 33 -5.99 -0.33 5.40
CA PHE A 33 -4.96 -0.63 4.42
C PHE A 33 -3.63 -1.05 5.09
N CYS A 34 -3.23 -0.36 6.17
CA CYS A 34 -2.04 -0.72 6.95
C CYS A 34 -2.17 -2.11 7.60
N GLU A 35 -3.35 -2.49 8.09
CA GLU A 35 -3.63 -3.82 8.62
C GLU A 35 -3.52 -4.90 7.52
N MET A 36 -4.05 -4.64 6.34
CA MET A 36 -3.91 -5.55 5.19
C MET A 36 -2.45 -5.74 4.78
N LEU A 37 -1.65 -4.68 4.71
CA LEU A 37 -0.21 -4.77 4.42
C LEU A 37 0.54 -5.53 5.53
N THR A 38 0.14 -5.33 6.78
CA THR A 38 0.70 -6.06 7.93
C THR A 38 0.39 -7.54 7.84
N LEU A 39 -0.83 -7.91 7.43
CA LEU A 39 -1.21 -9.30 7.20
C LEU A 39 -0.40 -9.91 6.05
N ALA A 40 -0.25 -9.20 4.93
CA ALA A 40 0.56 -9.64 3.80
C ALA A 40 2.03 -9.88 4.20
N GLY A 41 2.63 -8.94 4.94
CA GLY A 41 3.98 -9.08 5.46
C GLY A 41 4.13 -10.27 6.42
N LYS A 42 3.18 -10.47 7.34
CA LYS A 42 3.16 -11.63 8.25
C LYS A 42 2.99 -12.96 7.50
N ALA A 43 2.23 -12.96 6.42
CA ALA A 43 2.07 -14.09 5.51
C ALA A 43 3.29 -14.33 4.61
N LYS A 44 4.35 -13.52 4.72
CA LYS A 44 5.55 -13.58 3.87
C LYS A 44 5.25 -13.39 2.38
N CYS A 45 4.19 -12.66 2.06
CA CYS A 45 3.91 -12.22 0.70
C CYS A 45 4.97 -11.20 0.29
N LYS A 46 5.79 -11.51 -0.71
CA LYS A 46 6.93 -10.69 -1.16
C LYS A 46 6.50 -9.53 -2.06
N PHE A 47 5.50 -8.75 -1.64
CA PHE A 47 5.07 -7.56 -2.37
C PHE A 47 6.12 -6.44 -2.27
N ASN A 48 6.16 -5.56 -3.26
CA ASN A 48 7.26 -4.62 -3.47
C ASN A 48 6.93 -3.16 -3.17
N GLY A 49 5.67 -2.87 -2.84
CA GLY A 49 5.22 -1.51 -2.58
C GLY A 49 3.71 -1.39 -2.70
N VAL A 50 3.25 -0.15 -2.88
CA VAL A 50 1.84 0.19 -2.98
C VAL A 50 1.61 1.32 -3.98
N LEU A 51 0.42 1.33 -4.57
CA LEU A 51 -0.13 2.51 -5.24
C LEU A 51 -1.34 2.96 -4.41
N CYS A 52 -1.12 3.93 -3.53
CA CYS A 52 -2.06 4.35 -2.51
C CYS A 52 -2.59 5.76 -2.81
N GLY A 53 -3.88 5.84 -3.17
CA GLY A 53 -4.55 7.11 -3.47
C GLY A 53 -5.56 7.47 -2.38
N ARG A 54 -6.81 7.03 -2.56
CA ARG A 54 -7.96 7.37 -1.72
C ARG A 54 -7.72 7.15 -0.23
N ALA A 55 -7.03 6.09 0.19
CA ALA A 55 -6.73 5.88 1.61
C ALA A 55 -5.87 7.02 2.22
N THR A 56 -5.09 7.72 1.41
CA THR A 56 -4.23 8.85 1.86
C THR A 56 -5.02 10.15 1.96
N TRP A 57 -5.89 10.46 0.99
CA TRP A 57 -6.44 11.82 0.79
C TRP A 57 -7.96 11.93 0.64
N LYS A 58 -8.74 10.83 0.66
CA LYS A 58 -10.20 10.86 0.40
C LYS A 58 -10.95 11.89 1.27
N ASP A 59 -10.63 11.97 2.55
CA ASP A 59 -11.31 12.89 3.48
C ASP A 59 -11.00 14.37 3.18
N ALA A 60 -9.90 14.65 2.48
CA ALA A 60 -9.52 16.00 2.07
C ALA A 60 -10.53 16.61 1.08
N VAL A 61 -11.21 15.76 0.29
CA VAL A 61 -12.19 16.20 -0.72
C VAL A 61 -13.37 16.92 -0.05
N ASP A 62 -13.95 16.34 1.01
CA ASP A 62 -15.07 16.95 1.73
C ASP A 62 -14.63 18.22 2.48
N ILE A 63 -13.40 18.23 3.01
CA ILE A 63 -12.83 19.42 3.67
C ILE A 63 -12.66 20.56 2.69
N TYR A 64 -12.12 20.29 1.50
CA TYR A 64 -12.00 21.30 0.46
C TYR A 64 -13.37 21.82 0.02
N ALA A 65 -14.31 20.91 -0.27
CA ALA A 65 -15.65 21.26 -0.73
C ALA A 65 -16.41 22.17 0.25
N ARG A 66 -16.23 21.96 1.57
CA ARG A 66 -16.94 22.72 2.60
C ARG A 66 -16.19 23.93 3.16
N LYS A 67 -14.85 23.88 3.18
CA LYS A 67 -14.01 24.83 3.95
C LYS A 67 -12.92 25.51 3.11
N GLY A 68 -12.82 25.19 1.83
CA GLY A 68 -11.91 25.82 0.87
C GLY A 68 -10.42 25.48 1.07
N LEU A 69 -9.59 26.16 0.28
CA LEU A 69 -8.17 25.82 0.10
C LEU A 69 -7.35 25.90 1.40
N LYS A 70 -7.54 26.92 2.22
CA LYS A 70 -6.79 27.07 3.49
C LYS A 70 -7.02 25.89 4.45
N ALA A 71 -8.23 25.36 4.49
CA ALA A 71 -8.55 24.20 5.31
C ALA A 71 -7.97 22.91 4.73
N LEU A 72 -7.98 22.78 3.40
CA LEU A 72 -7.31 21.69 2.69
C LEU A 72 -5.80 21.68 3.00
N ASP A 73 -5.12 22.82 2.87
CA ASP A 73 -3.67 22.93 3.13
C ASP A 73 -3.33 22.50 4.56
N LYS A 74 -4.13 22.96 5.54
CA LYS A 74 -3.96 22.55 6.94
C LYS A 74 -4.18 21.05 7.11
N TRP A 75 -5.16 20.46 6.43
CA TRP A 75 -5.43 19.03 6.53
C TRP A 75 -4.31 18.20 5.88
N VAL A 76 -3.86 18.58 4.68
CA VAL A 76 -2.76 17.90 3.97
C VAL A 76 -1.50 17.91 4.83
N SER A 77 -1.14 19.08 5.37
CA SER A 77 0.05 19.27 6.22
C SER A 77 -0.02 18.53 7.56
N THR A 78 -1.19 18.07 7.99
CA THR A 78 -1.39 17.36 9.26
C THR A 78 -1.82 15.92 9.05
N LYS A 79 -3.10 15.68 8.78
CA LYS A 79 -3.68 14.34 8.63
C LYS A 79 -3.16 13.64 7.37
N GLY A 80 -3.00 14.35 6.26
CA GLY A 80 -2.41 13.79 5.04
C GLY A 80 -0.98 13.28 5.26
N VAL A 81 -0.12 14.12 5.85
CA VAL A 81 1.25 13.73 6.25
C VAL A 81 1.24 12.58 7.27
N SER A 82 0.32 12.59 8.24
CA SER A 82 0.18 11.50 9.22
C SER A 82 -0.17 10.17 8.54
N ASN A 83 -1.11 10.17 7.60
CA ASN A 83 -1.47 9.00 6.80
C ASN A 83 -0.26 8.47 6.02
N LEU A 84 0.50 9.36 5.37
CA LEU A 84 1.72 8.99 4.64
C LEU A 84 2.80 8.40 5.55
N LYS A 85 3.00 8.97 6.75
CA LYS A 85 3.96 8.44 7.74
C LYS A 85 3.57 7.04 8.21
N LYS A 86 2.27 6.79 8.47
CA LYS A 86 1.76 5.45 8.80
C LYS A 86 2.05 4.46 7.67
N LEU A 87 1.73 4.85 6.43
CA LEU A 87 1.98 4.01 5.26
C LEU A 87 3.47 3.67 5.12
N LEU A 88 4.35 4.68 5.22
CA LEU A 88 5.79 4.48 5.12
C LEU A 88 6.33 3.56 6.22
N PHE A 89 5.82 3.68 7.44
CA PHE A 89 6.18 2.78 8.54
C PHE A 89 5.79 1.32 8.21
N CYS A 90 4.58 1.09 7.74
CA CYS A 90 4.13 -0.25 7.32
C CYS A 90 4.97 -0.80 6.16
N LEU A 91 5.26 0.01 5.13
CA LEU A 91 6.07 -0.40 3.98
C LEU A 91 7.49 -0.80 4.41
N ARG A 92 8.15 0.01 5.24
CA ARG A 92 9.50 -0.30 5.74
C ARG A 92 9.56 -1.62 6.50
N LYS A 93 8.47 -2.02 7.15
CA LYS A 93 8.40 -3.24 7.95
C LYS A 93 8.03 -4.49 7.13
N HIS A 94 7.29 -4.33 6.04
CA HIS A 94 6.61 -5.45 5.39
C HIS A 94 6.86 -5.59 3.88
N ALA A 95 7.25 -4.52 3.19
CA ALA A 95 7.53 -4.59 1.76
C ALA A 95 8.93 -5.15 1.48
N THR A 96 9.08 -5.82 0.35
CA THR A 96 10.36 -6.35 -0.14
C THR A 96 10.92 -5.40 -1.20
N PRO A 97 12.13 -4.84 -1.02
CA PRO A 97 12.76 -3.98 -2.02
C PRO A 97 12.89 -4.68 -3.38
N ILE A 98 12.70 -3.94 -4.46
CA ILE A 98 13.02 -4.43 -5.81
C ILE A 98 14.54 -4.46 -5.95
N THR A 99 15.10 -5.57 -6.43
CA THR A 99 16.52 -5.70 -6.76
C THR A 99 16.75 -5.48 -8.26
N PRO A 100 17.97 -5.09 -8.70
CA PRO A 100 18.30 -4.98 -10.12
C PRO A 100 17.96 -6.24 -10.93
N SER A 101 18.27 -7.41 -10.38
CA SER A 101 17.94 -8.70 -10.99
C SER A 101 16.44 -8.98 -11.15
N MET A 102 15.57 -8.34 -10.35
CA MET A 102 14.12 -8.43 -10.55
C MET A 102 13.67 -7.53 -11.70
N TYR A 103 14.35 -6.41 -11.91
CA TYR A 103 14.07 -5.45 -12.97
C TYR A 103 14.54 -5.96 -14.34
N GLU A 104 15.72 -6.58 -14.42
CA GLU A 104 16.22 -7.23 -15.63
C GLU A 104 15.23 -8.28 -16.17
N LYS A 105 14.70 -9.15 -15.29
CA LYS A 105 13.65 -10.12 -15.66
C LYS A 105 12.34 -9.48 -16.15
N LEU A 106 12.06 -8.24 -15.75
CA LEU A 106 10.90 -7.49 -16.27
C LEU A 106 11.15 -6.96 -17.68
N GLU A 107 12.40 -6.65 -18.04
CA GLU A 107 12.77 -6.20 -19.38
C GLU A 107 12.79 -7.37 -20.36
N ASP A 108 13.41 -8.49 -19.98
CA ASP A 108 13.49 -9.70 -20.83
C ASP A 108 12.13 -10.34 -21.15
N SER A 109 11.05 -9.96 -20.44
CA SER A 109 9.69 -10.47 -20.65
C SER A 109 8.74 -9.46 -21.29
N ARG A 110 9.28 -8.37 -21.86
CA ARG A 110 8.53 -7.36 -22.62
C ARG A 110 8.60 -7.57 -24.14
N ASP A 111 9.44 -8.51 -24.59
CA ASP A 111 9.53 -9.01 -25.97
C ASP A 111 8.67 -10.29 -26.14
#